data_AF-A0A8C5B7B5-F1
#
_entry.id   AF-A0A8C5B7B5-F1
#
_cell.length_a   1.000
_cell.length_b   1.000
_cell.length_c   1.000
_cell.angle_alpha   90.00
_cell.angle_beta   90.00
_cell.angle_gamma   90.00
#
_symmetry.space_group_name_H-M   'P 1'
#
loop_
_entity.id
_entity.type
_entity.pdbx_description
1 polymer ?
#
loop_
_entity_poly.entity_id
_entity_poly.type
_entity_poly.pdbx_seq_one_letter_code
_entity_poly.pdbx_strand_id
1 'polypeptide(L)'
;LQMLNKMLSKLGAGGTWRFFDVLGLEGEPLATVPSPCCALMLLFPLTPKHESFRETQANQLSGDSDVYFLKQTVVNSCGTVALLHTVANNKDKVEFSDDSALKKFLDETADMTAEDRAKQLEKNQPAADKVNFHFIAFVNVNGKLHELDGRMDGPVSHGSTKDTSFLSDAARVCRGFMEREKGEVRFSAVALCQA
;
A
#
# COMPACT_ATOMS: atom_id res chain seq x y z
N LEU A 1 7.42 -0.53 -12.11
CA LEU A 1 6.21 -1.13 -12.74
C LEU A 1 6.17 -2.64 -13.01
N GLN A 2 7.00 -3.18 -13.92
CA GLN A 2 6.78 -4.52 -14.51
C GLN A 2 6.73 -5.65 -13.47
N MET A 3 7.48 -5.51 -12.37
CA MET A 3 7.53 -6.53 -11.32
C MET A 3 6.21 -6.64 -10.54
N LEU A 4 5.57 -5.52 -10.17
CA LEU A 4 4.33 -5.52 -9.41
C LEU A 4 3.16 -6.08 -10.22
N ASN A 5 3.05 -5.71 -11.50
CA ASN A 5 2.04 -6.29 -12.39
C ASN A 5 2.26 -7.79 -12.64
N LYS A 6 3.52 -8.22 -12.81
CA LYS A 6 3.86 -9.66 -12.90
C LYS A 6 3.52 -10.39 -11.60
N MET A 7 3.78 -9.79 -10.45
CA MET A 7 3.46 -10.38 -9.14
C MET A 7 1.95 -10.49 -8.92
N LEU A 8 1.20 -9.42 -9.20
CA LEU A 8 -0.26 -9.40 -9.13
C LEU A 8 -0.86 -10.54 -9.98
N SER A 9 -0.46 -10.62 -11.25
CA SER A 9 -0.89 -11.69 -12.17
C SER A 9 -0.47 -13.09 -11.70
N LYS A 10 0.78 -13.28 -11.25
CA LYS A 10 1.25 -14.57 -10.71
C LYS A 10 0.48 -15.03 -9.48
N LEU A 11 -0.03 -14.10 -8.69
CA LEU A 11 -0.83 -14.40 -7.51
C LEU A 11 -2.31 -14.64 -7.84
N GLY A 12 -2.67 -14.69 -9.13
CA GLY A 12 -4.03 -14.93 -9.60
C GLY A 12 -4.95 -13.75 -9.34
N ALA A 13 -4.41 -12.53 -9.36
CA ALA A 13 -5.19 -11.32 -9.23
C ALA A 13 -4.89 -10.37 -10.40
N GLY A 14 -5.80 -9.45 -10.61
CA GLY A 14 -5.72 -8.53 -11.72
C GLY A 14 -6.59 -8.99 -12.89
N GLY A 15 -7.11 -7.98 -13.57
CA GLY A 15 -8.03 -8.08 -14.69
C GLY A 15 -7.90 -6.78 -15.46
N THR A 16 -8.91 -5.92 -15.37
CA THR A 16 -8.81 -4.53 -15.88
C THR A 16 -7.93 -3.63 -15.01
N TRP A 17 -7.51 -4.05 -13.80
CA TRP A 17 -6.67 -3.27 -12.89
C TRP A 17 -5.19 -3.62 -13.00
N ARG A 18 -4.34 -2.60 -13.13
CA ARG A 18 -2.88 -2.74 -13.16
C ARG A 18 -2.18 -1.52 -12.56
N PHE A 19 -0.93 -1.69 -12.12
CA PHE A 19 -0.10 -0.61 -11.63
C PHE A 19 0.41 0.27 -12.78
N PHE A 20 0.39 1.59 -12.58
CA PHE A 20 0.99 2.64 -13.40
C PHE A 20 2.02 3.43 -12.59
N ASP A 21 3.06 3.94 -13.25
CA ASP A 21 4.09 4.74 -12.59
C ASP A 21 3.51 6.15 -12.39
N VAL A 22 3.73 6.72 -11.20
CA VAL A 22 3.33 8.09 -10.89
C VAL A 22 4.58 8.96 -10.98
N LEU A 23 4.70 9.69 -12.09
CA LEU A 23 5.91 10.47 -12.42
C LEU A 23 6.03 11.77 -11.61
N GLY A 24 4.92 12.24 -11.05
CA GLY A 24 4.90 13.37 -10.12
C GLY A 24 3.64 13.34 -9.25
N LEU A 25 3.73 13.95 -8.08
CA LEU A 25 2.66 13.93 -7.06
C LEU A 25 1.77 15.17 -7.10
N GLU A 26 1.83 15.97 -8.16
CA GLU A 26 1.01 17.16 -8.37
C GLU A 26 0.98 17.57 -9.84
N GLY A 27 0.09 18.51 -10.18
CA GLY A 27 0.03 19.13 -11.50
C GLY A 27 -0.25 18.16 -12.64
N GLU A 28 0.31 18.48 -13.80
CA GLU A 28 0.18 17.68 -15.02
C GLU A 28 0.71 16.24 -14.87
N PRO A 29 1.88 15.97 -14.27
CA PRO A 29 2.37 14.59 -14.12
C PRO A 29 1.45 13.66 -13.33
N LEU A 30 0.70 14.19 -12.37
CA LEU A 30 -0.30 13.41 -11.63
C LEU A 30 -1.56 13.20 -12.47
N ALA A 31 -1.96 14.19 -13.28
CA ALA A 31 -3.14 14.14 -14.12
C ALA A 31 -3.03 13.12 -15.28
N THR A 32 -1.82 12.71 -15.66
CA THR A 32 -1.60 11.66 -16.68
C THR A 32 -1.83 10.24 -16.15
N VAL A 33 -1.95 10.06 -14.84
CA VAL A 33 -2.21 8.74 -14.24
C VAL A 33 -3.65 8.31 -14.57
N PRO A 34 -3.87 7.08 -15.07
CA PRO A 34 -5.22 6.63 -15.41
C PRO A 34 -6.20 6.67 -14.25
N SER A 35 -7.48 6.88 -14.57
CA SER A 35 -8.58 6.84 -13.62
C SER A 35 -9.67 5.86 -14.09
N PRO A 36 -10.43 5.23 -13.16
CA PRO A 36 -10.33 5.36 -11.71
C PRO A 36 -9.05 4.73 -11.12
N CYS A 37 -8.63 5.27 -9.97
CA CYS A 37 -7.47 4.80 -9.19
C CYS A 37 -7.93 4.42 -7.78
N CYS A 38 -7.51 3.26 -7.29
CA CYS A 38 -8.01 2.71 -6.03
C CYS A 38 -6.93 2.49 -4.95
N ALA A 39 -5.65 2.60 -5.33
CA ALA A 39 -4.54 2.59 -4.39
C ALA A 39 -3.33 3.35 -4.93
N LEU A 40 -2.52 3.89 -4.02
CA LEU A 40 -1.22 4.48 -4.32
C LEU A 40 -0.17 3.83 -3.41
N MET A 41 0.90 3.28 -3.97
CA MET A 41 2.04 2.77 -3.21
C MET A 41 3.20 3.74 -3.31
N LEU A 42 3.82 4.05 -2.17
CA LEU A 42 5.01 4.90 -2.09
C LEU A 42 6.21 4.08 -1.63
N LEU A 43 7.31 4.18 -2.37
CA LEU A 43 8.63 3.69 -2.02
C LEU A 43 9.50 4.87 -1.59
N PHE A 44 10.11 4.76 -0.42
CA PHE A 44 11.05 5.76 0.10
C PHE A 44 12.14 5.10 0.96
N PRO A 45 13.31 5.75 1.13
CA PRO A 45 14.33 5.25 2.03
C PRO A 45 13.89 5.46 3.48
N LEU A 46 14.27 4.54 4.35
CA LEU A 46 14.07 4.72 5.78
C LEU A 46 15.22 5.55 6.35
N THR A 47 14.92 6.78 6.75
CA THR A 47 15.89 7.64 7.43
C THR A 47 15.49 7.87 8.89
N PRO A 48 16.43 8.35 9.74
CA PRO A 48 16.09 8.72 11.11
C PRO A 48 14.92 9.71 11.22
N LYS A 49 14.76 10.63 10.26
CA LYS A 49 13.64 11.58 10.28
C LYS A 49 12.30 10.92 9.99
N HIS A 50 12.25 9.97 9.04
CA HIS A 50 11.03 9.19 8.80
C HIS A 50 10.68 8.32 9.99
N GLU A 51 11.66 7.69 10.63
CA GLU A 51 11.44 6.89 11.84
C GLU A 51 10.87 7.74 12.98
N SER A 52 11.48 8.89 13.28
CA SER A 52 10.96 9.81 14.30
C SER A 52 9.56 10.35 13.98
N PHE A 53 9.28 10.63 12.70
CA PHE A 53 7.93 11.05 12.30
C PHE A 53 6.92 9.92 12.45
N ARG A 54 7.29 8.69 12.11
CA ARG A 54 6.43 7.52 12.28
C ARG A 54 6.02 7.33 13.75
N GLU A 55 6.95 7.52 14.69
CA GLU A 55 6.64 7.50 16.12
C GLU A 55 5.59 8.54 16.53
N THR A 56 5.60 9.72 15.90
CA THR A 56 4.56 10.74 16.15
C THR A 56 3.19 10.36 15.59
N GLN A 57 3.15 9.55 14.52
CA GLN A 57 1.91 9.03 13.94
C GLN A 57 1.30 7.88 14.75
N ALA A 58 1.99 7.33 15.75
CA ALA A 58 1.45 6.26 16.60
C ALA A 58 0.18 6.67 17.36
N ASN A 59 -0.04 7.98 17.56
CA ASN A 59 -1.28 8.51 18.17
C ASN A 59 -2.40 8.77 17.15
N GLN A 60 -2.16 8.55 15.86
CA GLN A 60 -3.08 8.81 14.75
C GLN A 60 -3.63 7.52 14.13
N LEU A 61 -3.45 6.39 14.82
CA LEU A 61 -3.97 5.10 14.39
C LEU A 61 -5.51 5.17 14.26
N SER A 62 -6.02 4.70 13.14
CA SER A 62 -7.46 4.54 12.97
C SER A 62 -7.95 3.34 13.76
N GLY A 63 -9.00 3.51 14.55
CA GLY A 63 -9.77 2.39 15.11
C GLY A 63 -10.78 1.78 14.13
N ASP A 64 -10.55 1.93 12.82
CA ASP A 64 -11.46 1.44 11.78
C ASP A 64 -11.22 -0.06 11.55
N SER A 65 -12.21 -0.88 11.90
CA SER A 65 -12.15 -2.34 11.78
C SER A 65 -12.33 -2.84 10.34
N ASP A 66 -12.86 -2.00 9.45
CA ASP A 66 -13.14 -2.41 8.06
C ASP A 66 -11.87 -2.40 7.20
N VAL A 67 -10.80 -1.77 7.69
CA VAL A 67 -9.50 -1.72 7.01
C VAL A 67 -8.76 -3.03 7.22
N TYR A 68 -8.50 -3.76 6.13
CA TYR A 68 -7.64 -4.92 6.16
C TYR A 68 -6.18 -4.48 6.36
N PHE A 69 -5.63 -4.77 7.53
CA PHE A 69 -4.26 -4.46 7.91
C PHE A 69 -3.50 -5.72 8.33
N LEU A 70 -2.21 -5.76 8.01
CA LEU A 70 -1.27 -6.83 8.39
C LEU A 70 0.08 -6.21 8.75
N LYS A 71 0.75 -6.80 9.74
CA LYS A 71 2.09 -6.35 10.13
C LYS A 71 3.16 -6.93 9.22
N GLN A 72 4.26 -6.20 9.12
CA GLN A 72 5.48 -6.64 8.47
C GLN A 72 6.42 -7.19 9.54
N THR A 73 6.54 -8.50 9.58
CA THR A 73 7.45 -9.22 10.51
C THR A 73 8.65 -9.84 9.79
N VAL A 74 8.55 -10.00 8.46
CA VAL A 74 9.63 -10.51 7.60
C VAL A 74 10.44 -9.37 7.00
N VAL A 75 11.77 -9.53 6.97
CA VAL A 75 12.68 -8.57 6.36
C VAL A 75 12.46 -8.53 4.84
N ASN A 76 12.33 -7.33 4.27
CA ASN A 76 12.02 -7.05 2.85
C ASN A 76 10.69 -7.57 2.31
N SER A 77 9.72 -7.90 3.15
CA SER A 77 8.38 -8.21 2.68
C SER A 77 7.52 -6.97 2.45
N CYS A 78 8.06 -5.75 2.65
CA CYS A 78 7.30 -4.48 2.52
C CYS A 78 6.56 -4.36 1.19
N GLY A 79 7.17 -4.75 0.06
CA GLY A 79 6.51 -4.76 -1.24
C GLY A 79 5.32 -5.72 -1.31
N THR A 80 5.46 -6.92 -0.76
CA THR A 80 4.37 -7.92 -0.67
C THR A 80 3.27 -7.46 0.28
N VAL A 81 3.65 -6.90 1.43
CA VAL A 81 2.73 -6.36 2.44
C VAL A 81 1.91 -5.20 1.85
N ALA A 82 2.56 -4.25 1.18
CA ALA A 82 1.87 -3.14 0.53
C ALA A 82 1.00 -3.58 -0.64
N LEU A 83 1.40 -4.61 -1.40
CA LEU A 83 0.55 -5.23 -2.43
C LEU A 83 -0.69 -5.90 -1.81
N LEU A 84 -0.52 -6.64 -0.71
CA LEU A 84 -1.61 -7.26 0.04
C LEU A 84 -2.58 -6.19 0.56
N HIS A 85 -2.08 -5.14 1.21
CA HIS A 85 -2.86 -4.00 1.66
C HIS A 85 -3.65 -3.36 0.51
N THR A 86 -3.01 -3.15 -0.63
CA THR A 86 -3.62 -2.57 -1.83
C THR A 86 -4.80 -3.40 -2.33
N VAL A 87 -4.60 -4.71 -2.51
CA VAL A 87 -5.62 -5.61 -3.07
C VAL A 87 -6.72 -5.93 -2.05
N ALA A 88 -6.34 -6.18 -0.79
CA ALA A 88 -7.29 -6.58 0.26
C ALA A 88 -8.33 -5.51 0.59
N ASN A 89 -7.96 -4.24 0.47
CA ASN A 89 -8.86 -3.10 0.70
C ASN A 89 -9.60 -2.66 -0.58
N ASN A 90 -9.44 -3.38 -1.69
CA ASN A 90 -10.11 -3.14 -2.97
C ASN A 90 -10.62 -4.45 -3.60
N LYS A 91 -11.01 -5.43 -2.78
CA LYS A 91 -11.51 -6.75 -3.23
C LYS A 91 -12.79 -6.64 -4.08
N ASP A 92 -13.55 -5.56 -3.93
CA ASP A 92 -14.73 -5.22 -4.71
C ASP A 92 -14.40 -4.78 -6.14
N LYS A 93 -13.18 -4.32 -6.38
CA LYS A 93 -12.71 -3.79 -7.68
C LYS A 93 -11.79 -4.76 -8.40
N VAL A 94 -10.90 -5.43 -7.66
CA VAL A 94 -9.88 -6.32 -8.24
C VAL A 94 -10.47 -7.72 -8.48
N GLU A 95 -10.35 -8.18 -9.72
CA GLU A 95 -10.75 -9.53 -10.11
C GLU A 95 -9.68 -10.55 -9.69
N PHE A 96 -10.15 -11.76 -9.36
CA PHE A 96 -9.32 -12.90 -8.97
C PHE A 96 -9.65 -14.11 -9.86
N SER A 97 -8.64 -14.88 -10.24
CA SER A 97 -8.85 -16.19 -10.88
C SER A 97 -9.35 -17.23 -9.86
N ASP A 98 -9.97 -18.30 -10.35
CA ASP A 98 -10.50 -19.39 -9.49
C ASP A 98 -9.42 -20.05 -8.63
N ASP A 99 -8.19 -20.13 -9.14
CA ASP A 99 -7.01 -20.70 -8.48
C ASP A 99 -6.13 -19.66 -7.76
N SER A 100 -6.65 -18.45 -7.56
CA SER A 100 -5.92 -17.33 -6.99
C SER A 100 -5.37 -17.62 -5.59
N ALA A 101 -4.04 -17.74 -5.51
CA ALA A 101 -3.32 -17.86 -4.25
C ALA A 101 -3.56 -16.63 -3.36
N LEU A 102 -3.66 -15.44 -3.95
CA LEU A 102 -3.96 -14.21 -3.21
C LEU A 102 -5.36 -14.25 -2.63
N LYS A 103 -6.37 -14.61 -3.42
CA LYS A 103 -7.75 -14.73 -2.93
C LYS A 103 -7.84 -15.71 -1.77
N LYS A 104 -7.25 -16.90 -1.93
CA LYS A 104 -7.21 -17.91 -0.86
C LYS A 104 -6.59 -17.36 0.42
N PHE A 105 -5.44 -16.70 0.34
CA PHE A 105 -4.82 -16.09 1.50
C PHE A 105 -5.72 -15.02 2.15
N LEU A 106 -6.35 -14.17 1.35
CA LEU A 106 -7.23 -13.09 1.82
C LEU A 106 -8.54 -13.60 2.44
N ASP A 107 -9.03 -14.76 2.01
CA ASP A 107 -10.20 -15.43 2.57
C ASP A 107 -9.84 -16.13 3.88
N GLU A 108 -8.71 -16.87 3.92
CA GLU A 108 -8.23 -17.57 5.13
C GLU A 108 -7.89 -16.62 6.29
N THR A 109 -7.56 -15.37 5.98
CA THR A 109 -7.06 -14.39 6.95
C THR A 109 -8.04 -13.24 7.20
N ALA A 110 -9.26 -13.32 6.66
CA ALA A 110 -10.27 -12.28 6.76
C ALA A 110 -10.56 -11.90 8.22
N ASP A 111 -10.74 -12.89 9.10
CA ASP A 111 -11.11 -12.68 10.51
C ASP A 111 -9.91 -12.72 11.48
N MET A 112 -8.68 -12.72 10.94
CA MET A 112 -7.46 -12.75 11.75
C MET A 112 -7.02 -11.36 12.19
N THR A 113 -6.30 -11.31 13.33
CA THR A 113 -5.60 -10.11 13.77
C THR A 113 -4.48 -9.73 12.79
N ALA A 114 -3.98 -8.49 12.86
CA ALA A 114 -2.89 -8.03 12.02
C ALA A 114 -1.59 -8.84 12.25
N GLU A 115 -1.35 -9.26 13.49
CA GLU A 115 -0.26 -10.14 13.89
C GLU A 115 -0.42 -11.56 13.34
N ASP A 116 -1.62 -12.14 13.40
CA ASP A 116 -1.85 -13.51 12.91
C ASP A 116 -1.83 -13.58 11.39
N ARG A 117 -2.29 -12.52 10.69
CA ARG A 117 -2.07 -12.32 9.25
C ARG A 117 -0.58 -12.36 8.90
N ALA A 118 0.26 -11.70 9.70
CA ALA A 118 1.71 -11.68 9.49
C ALA A 118 2.34 -13.08 9.67
N LYS A 119 1.96 -13.80 10.74
CA LYS A 119 2.40 -15.19 10.95
C LYS A 119 1.95 -16.12 9.83
N GLN A 120 0.77 -15.91 9.27
CA GLN A 120 0.29 -16.70 8.13
C GLN A 120 1.08 -16.38 6.86
N LEU A 121 1.47 -15.11 6.65
CA LEU A 121 2.32 -14.71 5.53
C LEU A 121 3.73 -15.31 5.63
N GLU A 122 4.31 -15.36 6.84
CA GLU A 122 5.63 -15.97 7.11
C GLU A 122 5.72 -17.43 6.67
N LYS A 123 4.67 -18.23 6.92
CA LYS A 123 4.62 -19.64 6.50
C LYS A 123 4.72 -19.82 4.98
N ASN A 124 4.40 -18.77 4.22
CA ASN A 124 4.33 -18.78 2.76
C ASN A 124 5.51 -18.06 2.09
N GLN A 125 6.52 -17.57 2.83
CA GLN A 125 7.66 -16.82 2.26
C GLN A 125 9.03 -17.45 2.59
N PRO A 126 9.95 -17.53 1.61
CA PRO A 126 11.36 -17.81 1.88
C PRO A 126 12.06 -16.58 2.50
N ALA A 127 13.13 -16.82 3.28
CA ALA A 127 13.93 -15.76 3.89
C ALA A 127 14.63 -14.86 2.85
N ALA A 128 14.81 -13.57 3.15
CA ALA A 128 15.42 -12.57 2.25
C ALA A 128 16.48 -11.69 2.95
N ASP A 129 17.44 -11.16 2.18
CA ASP A 129 18.60 -10.36 2.64
C ASP A 129 18.28 -8.87 2.80
N LYS A 130 18.61 -8.26 3.94
CA LYS A 130 18.24 -6.88 4.35
C LYS A 130 18.48 -5.76 3.30
N VAL A 131 17.41 -4.99 2.99
CA VAL A 131 17.42 -3.78 2.14
C VAL A 131 16.86 -2.58 2.92
N ASN A 132 17.36 -1.36 2.66
CA ASN A 132 16.98 -0.11 3.37
C ASN A 132 15.88 0.71 2.66
N PHE A 133 14.98 0.06 1.92
CA PHE A 133 13.84 0.71 1.24
C PHE A 133 12.54 0.23 1.84
N HIS A 134 11.52 1.11 1.87
CA HIS A 134 10.23 0.81 2.48
C HIS A 134 9.08 1.15 1.57
N PHE A 135 8.13 0.23 1.48
CA PHE A 135 6.88 0.40 0.74
C PHE A 135 5.73 0.55 1.73
N ILE A 136 4.91 1.59 1.50
CA ILE A 136 3.61 1.77 2.16
C ILE A 136 2.51 1.87 1.10
N ALA A 137 1.29 1.55 1.49
CA ALA A 137 0.12 1.69 0.63
C ALA A 137 -0.85 2.75 1.17
N PHE A 138 -1.49 3.47 0.26
CA PHE A 138 -2.60 4.35 0.54
C PHE A 138 -3.86 3.80 -0.13
N VAL A 139 -4.98 3.80 0.58
CA VAL A 139 -6.28 3.28 0.10
C VAL A 139 -7.45 4.16 0.55
N ASN A 140 -8.54 4.15 -0.21
CA ASN A 140 -9.83 4.71 0.20
C ASN A 140 -10.71 3.59 0.76
N VAL A 141 -10.99 3.61 2.06
CA VAL A 141 -11.95 2.70 2.70
C VAL A 141 -13.01 3.55 3.36
N ASN A 142 -14.27 3.31 3.03
CA ASN A 142 -15.43 4.04 3.59
C ASN A 142 -15.33 5.58 3.47
N GLY A 143 -14.76 6.09 2.36
CA GLY A 143 -14.62 7.53 2.13
C GLY A 143 -13.51 8.18 2.96
N LYS A 144 -12.54 7.39 3.41
CA LYS A 144 -11.44 7.83 4.27
C LYS A 144 -10.10 7.33 3.73
N LEU A 145 -9.14 8.25 3.65
CA LEU A 145 -7.79 7.97 3.19
C LEU A 145 -7.00 7.32 4.32
N HIS A 146 -6.54 6.09 4.09
CA HIS A 146 -5.73 5.33 5.03
C HIS A 146 -4.33 5.11 4.46
N GLU A 147 -3.33 5.32 5.30
CA GLU A 147 -1.94 4.90 5.12
C GLU A 147 -1.74 3.56 5.82
N LEU A 148 -1.21 2.59 5.09
CA LEU A 148 -0.97 1.23 5.53
C LEU A 148 0.54 0.96 5.46
N ASP A 149 1.17 1.08 6.62
CA ASP A 149 2.56 0.73 6.85
C ASP A 149 2.59 -0.51 7.78
N GLY A 150 3.06 -1.65 7.28
CA GLY A 150 3.14 -2.88 8.08
C GLY A 150 4.06 -2.79 9.31
N ARG A 151 4.91 -1.76 9.41
CA ARG A 151 5.75 -1.49 10.59
C ARG A 151 5.01 -0.70 11.69
N MET A 152 3.80 -0.22 11.42
CA MET A 152 2.93 0.43 12.39
C MET A 152 2.08 -0.58 13.16
N ASP A 153 1.53 -0.14 14.28
CA ASP A 153 0.57 -0.93 15.07
C ASP A 153 -0.84 -0.95 14.46
N GLY A 154 -1.08 -0.16 13.42
CA GLY A 154 -2.36 -0.13 12.71
C GLY A 154 -2.35 0.84 11.52
N PRO A 155 -3.50 0.94 10.82
CA PRO A 155 -3.68 1.93 9.76
C PRO A 155 -3.61 3.35 10.33
N VAL A 156 -3.05 4.29 9.58
CA VAL A 156 -3.07 5.73 9.91
C VAL A 156 -4.10 6.44 9.04
N SER A 157 -4.97 7.22 9.65
CA SER A 157 -6.02 7.94 8.92
C SER A 157 -5.58 9.36 8.56
N HIS A 158 -5.67 9.72 7.29
CA HIS A 158 -5.37 11.06 6.77
C HIS A 158 -6.62 11.91 6.48
N GLY A 159 -7.79 11.49 6.99
CA GLY A 159 -9.06 12.20 6.84
C GLY A 159 -9.90 11.72 5.66
N SER A 160 -10.95 12.46 5.33
CA SER A 160 -11.91 12.08 4.29
C SER A 160 -11.32 12.16 2.88
N THR A 161 -11.77 11.26 2.01
CA THR A 161 -11.47 11.28 0.57
C THR A 161 -12.65 10.72 -0.23
N LYS A 162 -12.57 10.75 -1.55
CA LYS A 162 -13.56 10.20 -2.48
C LYS A 162 -12.84 9.45 -3.58
N ASP A 163 -13.49 8.49 -4.23
CA ASP A 163 -12.88 7.76 -5.35
C ASP A 163 -12.35 8.69 -6.45
N THR A 164 -13.05 9.80 -6.71
CA THR A 164 -12.65 10.80 -7.71
C THR A 164 -11.48 11.70 -7.29
N SER A 165 -11.24 11.88 -5.98
CA SER A 165 -10.16 12.73 -5.45
C SER A 165 -9.03 11.93 -4.81
N PHE A 166 -9.21 10.63 -4.62
CA PHE A 166 -8.33 9.73 -3.86
C PHE A 166 -6.88 9.89 -4.24
N LEU A 167 -6.55 9.78 -5.54
CA LEU A 167 -5.17 9.87 -6.00
C LEU A 167 -4.54 11.22 -5.65
N SER A 168 -5.29 12.32 -5.79
CA SER A 168 -4.79 13.67 -5.46
C SER A 168 -4.60 13.88 -3.95
N ASP A 169 -5.47 13.30 -3.13
CA ASP A 169 -5.37 13.37 -1.67
C ASP A 169 -4.22 12.51 -1.16
N ALA A 170 -4.07 11.28 -1.66
CA ALA A 170 -2.94 10.40 -1.35
C ALA A 170 -1.60 10.99 -1.80
N ALA A 171 -1.56 11.60 -2.99
CA ALA A 171 -0.36 12.26 -3.50
C ALA A 171 0.04 13.46 -2.62
N ARG A 172 -0.93 14.23 -2.10
CA ARG A 172 -0.67 15.31 -1.14
C ARG A 172 0.00 14.78 0.14
N VAL A 173 -0.47 13.66 0.67
CA VAL A 173 0.16 13.02 1.83
C VAL A 173 1.59 12.57 1.50
N CYS A 174 1.80 11.93 0.33
CA CYS A 174 3.12 11.50 -0.14
C CYS A 174 4.12 12.66 -0.27
N ARG A 175 3.69 13.84 -0.73
CA ARG A 175 4.57 15.03 -0.78
C ARG A 175 5.09 15.41 0.61
N GLY A 176 4.27 15.27 1.65
CA GLY A 176 4.69 15.47 3.03
C GLY A 176 5.83 14.53 3.46
N PHE A 177 5.94 13.32 2.91
CA PHE A 177 7.09 12.42 3.16
C PHE A 177 8.37 12.93 2.50
N MET A 178 8.26 13.52 1.30
CA MET A 178 9.40 14.07 0.55
C MET A 178 9.90 15.39 1.15
N GLU A 179 8.99 16.29 1.54
CA GLU A 179 9.31 17.62 2.06
C GLU A 179 10.06 17.58 3.40
N ARG A 180 9.84 16.54 4.22
CA ARG A 180 10.57 16.33 5.49
C ARG A 180 12.06 16.05 5.27
N GLU A 181 12.42 15.56 4.09
CA GLU A 181 13.73 15.07 3.73
C GLU A 181 14.32 15.86 2.56
N LYS A 182 14.62 17.14 2.83
CA LYS A 182 15.29 18.01 1.86
C LYS A 182 16.58 17.37 1.32
N GLY A 183 16.63 17.13 0.02
CA GLY A 183 17.78 16.56 -0.68
C GLY A 183 17.72 15.05 -0.92
N GLU A 184 16.72 14.35 -0.37
CA GLU A 184 16.45 12.96 -0.75
C GLU A 184 15.70 12.93 -2.08
N VAL A 185 16.17 12.10 -3.01
CA VAL A 185 15.63 11.97 -4.37
C VAL A 185 15.16 10.55 -4.67
N ARG A 186 15.41 9.60 -3.76
CA ARG A 186 15.12 8.17 -3.95
C ARG A 186 13.68 7.84 -3.57
N PHE A 187 12.73 8.45 -4.26
CA PHE A 187 11.31 8.14 -4.12
C PHE A 187 10.77 7.52 -5.41
N SER A 188 9.83 6.60 -5.27
CA SER A 188 9.05 6.08 -6.40
C SER A 188 7.62 5.88 -5.96
N ALA A 189 6.66 6.19 -6.84
CA ALA A 189 5.25 5.97 -6.57
C ALA A 189 4.61 5.20 -7.73
N VAL A 190 3.69 4.30 -7.40
CA VAL A 190 2.88 3.56 -8.37
C VAL A 190 1.43 3.55 -7.93
N ALA A 191 0.51 3.68 -8.88
CA ALA A 191 -0.92 3.72 -8.63
C ALA A 191 -1.60 2.48 -9.24
N LEU A 192 -2.52 1.85 -8.50
CA LEU A 192 -3.37 0.79 -9.03
C LEU A 192 -4.59 1.42 -9.69
N CYS A 193 -4.65 1.34 -11.02
CA CYS A 193 -5.68 1.99 -11.82
C CYS A 193 -6.37 0.99 -12.74
N GLN A 194 -7.62 1.29 -13.11
CA GLN A 194 -8.31 0.57 -14.16
C GLN A 194 -7.75 0.99 -15.53
N ALA A 195 -7.67 0.04 -16.45
CA ALA A 195 -6.88 0.15 -17.67
C ALA A 195 -7.47 -0.59 -18.87
#